data_AF-A0A5C3Q4H9-F1
#
_entry.id   AF-A0A5C3Q4H9-F1
#
_cell.length_a   1.000
_cell.length_b   1.000
_cell.length_c   1.000
_cell.angle_alpha   90.00
_cell.angle_beta   90.00
_cell.angle_gamma   90.00
#
_symmetry.space_group_name_H-M   'P 1'
#
loop_
_entity.id
_entity.type
_entity.pdbx_description
1 polymer ?
#
loop_
_entity_poly.entity_id
_entity_poly.type
_entity_poly.pdbx_seq_one_letter_code
_entity_poly.pdbx_strand_id
1 'polypeptide(L)' 'MPNRLGLFEVLEVTGKNTYKLDLDPKMKIHNVINVDCLFVVPEPPAVLRVNGQEKYKVEAILDSHIFRRKLEYFIK' A
#
# COMPACT_ATOMS: atom_id res chain seq x y z
N MET A 1 -15.09 15.61 2.56
CA MET A 1 -13.88 14.81 2.31
C MET A 1 -13.82 14.51 0.82
N PRO A 2 -12.67 14.61 0.15
CA PRO A 2 -12.59 14.24 -1.27
C PRO A 2 -12.93 12.75 -1.43
N ASN A 3 -13.82 12.41 -2.37
CA ASN A 3 -14.16 11.03 -2.69
C ASN A 3 -12.95 10.35 -3.34
N ARG A 4 -12.32 9.43 -2.61
CA ARG A 4 -11.20 8.61 -3.12
C ARG A 4 -11.76 7.39 -3.84
N LEU A 5 -11.33 7.17 -5.09
CA LEU A 5 -11.82 6.07 -5.94
C LEU A 5 -11.20 4.71 -5.59
N GLY A 6 -10.00 4.69 -5.01
CA GLY A 6 -9.30 3.46 -4.66
C GLY A 6 -7.78 3.59 -4.78
N LEU A 7 -7.10 2.46 -4.62
CA LEU A 7 -5.69 2.28 -4.93
C LEU A 7 -5.58 1.72 -6.35
N PHE A 8 -4.66 2.27 -7.13
CA PHE A 8 -4.42 1.85 -8.52
C PHE A 8 -2.92 1.79 -8.76
N GLU A 9 -2.49 0.81 -9.56
CA GLU A 9 -1.09 0.65 -9.91
C GLU A 9 -0.67 1.68 -10.97
N VAL A 10 0.56 2.16 -10.89
CA VAL A 10 1.16 3.06 -11.89
C VAL A 10 1.82 2.20 -12.96
N LEU A 11 1.33 2.26 -14.20
CA LEU A 11 1.89 1.54 -15.33
C LEU A 11 3.10 2.27 -15.94
N GLU A 12 3.00 3.58 -16.12
CA GLU A 12 4.02 4.37 -16.82
C GLU A 12 3.99 5.84 -16.37
N VAL A 13 5.15 6.51 -16.43
CA VAL A 13 5.27 7.96 -16.26
C VAL A 13 5.25 8.62 -17.63
N THR A 14 4.10 9.18 -18.03
CA THR A 14 3.92 9.79 -19.36
C THR A 14 4.52 11.19 -19.46
N GLY A 15 4.68 11.90 -18.33
CA GLY A 15 5.26 13.24 -18.29
C GLY A 15 5.70 13.63 -16.89
N LYS A 16 6.21 14.86 -16.75
CA LYS A 16 6.80 15.35 -15.49
C LYS A 16 5.88 15.20 -14.27
N ASN A 17 4.58 15.42 -14.47
CA ASN A 17 3.56 15.34 -13.41
C ASN A 17 2.39 14.42 -13.81
N THR A 18 2.60 13.52 -14.78
CA THR A 18 1.50 12.76 -15.38
C THR A 18 1.80 11.28 -15.37
N TYR A 19 0.90 10.49 -14.79
CA TYR A 19 1.02 9.04 -14.65
C TYR A 19 -0.10 8.33 -15.37
N LYS A 20 0.25 7.22 -16.00
CA LYS A 20 -0.70 6.27 -16.54
C LYS A 20 -0.99 5.22 -15.48
N LEU A 21 -2.24 5.11 -15.05
CA LEU A 21 -2.70 4.15 -14.06
C LEU A 21 -3.37 2.95 -14.71
N ASP A 22 -3.30 1.80 -14.03
CA ASP A 22 -4.15 0.65 -14.34
C ASP A 22 -5.53 0.87 -13.72
N LEU A 23 -6.46 1.40 -14.50
CA LEU A 23 -7.87 1.57 -14.10
C LEU A 23 -8.70 0.41 -14.66
N ASP A 24 -9.71 -0.03 -13.90
CA ASP A 24 -10.67 -1.00 -14.42
C ASP A 24 -11.32 -0.43 -15.69
N PRO A 25 -11.32 -1.14 -16.83
CA PRO A 25 -11.90 -0.67 -18.08
C PRO A 25 -13.39 -0.32 -17.99
N LYS A 26 -14.09 -0.75 -16.93
CA LYS A 26 -15.47 -0.33 -16.64
C LYS A 26 -15.58 1.13 -16.20
N MET A 27 -14.49 1.73 -15.73
CA MET A 27 -14.46 3.13 -15.31
C MET A 27 -14.37 4.05 -16.53
N LYS A 28 -15.32 5.00 -16.65
CA LYS A 28 -15.31 6.03 -17.69
C LYS A 28 -14.36 7.19 -17.36
N ILE A 29 -13.14 6.87 -16.94
CA ILE A 29 -12.10 7.84 -16.56
C ILE A 29 -10.88 7.60 -17.42
N HIS A 30 -10.21 8.68 -17.84
CA HIS A 30 -8.94 8.55 -18.55
C HIS A 30 -7.87 7.93 -17.63
N ASN A 31 -7.14 6.95 -18.16
CA ASN A 31 -6.06 6.27 -17.45
C ASN A 31 -4.83 7.17 -17.22
N VAL A 32 -4.75 8.34 -17.86
CA VAL A 32 -3.67 9.31 -17.68
C VAL A 32 -4.13 10.38 -16.69
N ILE A 33 -3.52 10.41 -15.50
CA ILE A 33 -3.90 11.28 -14.37
C ILE A 33 -2.69 12.13 -13.92
N ASN A 34 -2.96 13.38 -13.55
CA ASN A 34 -1.97 14.30 -12.99
C ASN A 34 -1.70 14.00 -11.50
N VAL A 35 -0.46 14.14 -11.04
CA VAL A 35 -0.02 14.14 -9.63
C VAL A 35 -1.01 14.79 -8.68
N ASP A 36 -1.58 15.94 -9.03
CA ASP A 36 -2.45 16.71 -8.12
C ASP A 36 -3.75 15.97 -7.74
N CYS A 37 -4.15 14.97 -8.55
CA CYS A 37 -5.30 14.11 -8.32
C CYS A 37 -4.92 12.79 -7.64
N LEU A 38 -3.64 12.56 -7.34
CA LEU A 38 -3.13 11.35 -6.74
C LEU A 38 -2.75 11.59 -5.28
N PHE A 39 -2.94 10.55 -4.47
CA PHE A 39 -2.41 10.50 -3.12
C PHE A 39 -1.42 9.35 -3.06
N VAL A 40 -0.16 9.66 -2.75
CA VAL A 40 0.84 8.63 -2.50
C VAL A 40 0.48 7.95 -1.19
N VAL A 41 0.30 6.63 -1.26
CA VAL A 41 0.11 5.79 -0.08
C VAL A 41 1.44 5.09 0.17
N PRO A 42 1.93 5.04 1.43
CA PRO A 42 3.15 4.32 1.74
C PRO A 42 3.01 2.86 1.28
N GLU A 43 4.08 2.32 0.70
CA GLU A 43 4.12 0.93 0.26
C GLU A 43 3.82 0.01 1.45
N PRO A 44 2.92 -0.98 1.30
CA PRO A 44 2.65 -1.90 2.39
C PRO A 44 3.96 -2.62 2.77
N PRO A 45 4.17 -2.91 4.08
CA PRO A 45 5.38 -3.57 4.52
C PRO A 45 5.56 -4.88 3.75
N ALA A 46 6.75 -5.06 3.17
CA ALA A 46 7.06 -6.21 2.34
C ALA A 46 6.80 -7.52 3.11
N VAL A 47 5.81 -8.28 2.66
CA VAL A 47 5.47 -9.61 3.20
C VAL A 47 6.42 -10.66 2.63
N LEU A 48 7.23 -11.28 3.49
CA LEU A 48 8.05 -12.43 3.13
C LEU A 48 7.20 -13.70 3.23
N ARG A 49 7.05 -14.45 2.14
CA ARG A 49 6.41 -15.77 2.19
C ARG A 49 7.44 -16.83 2.57
N VAL A 50 7.32 -17.39 3.79
CA VAL A 50 8.15 -18.54 4.25
C VAL A 50 7.21 -19.71 4.54
N ASN A 51 7.38 -20.83 3.84
CA ASN A 51 6.55 -22.04 3.98
C ASN A 51 5.03 -21.80 3.81
N GLY A 52 4.65 -20.94 2.85
CA GLY A 52 3.24 -20.66 2.55
C GLY A 52 2.52 -19.75 3.55
N GLN A 53 3.23 -19.22 4.56
CA GLN A 53 2.71 -18.26 5.53
C GLN A 53 3.33 -16.88 5.29
N GLU A 54 2.49 -15.84 5.36
CA GLU A 54 2.92 -14.45 5.32
C GLU A 54 3.68 -14.12 6.60
N LYS A 55 4.97 -13.82 6.49
CA LYS A 55 5.82 -13.37 7.60
C LYS A 55 6.29 -11.95 7.32
N TYR A 56 6.27 -11.12 8.34
CA TYR A 56 6.77 -9.75 8.27
C TYR A 56 8.21 -9.73 8.75
N LYS A 57 9.10 -9.05 8.01
CA LYS A 57 10.47 -8.78 8.48
C LYS A 57 10.38 -7.68 9.55
N VAL A 58 10.69 -8.03 10.79
CA VAL A 58 10.70 -7.11 11.92
C VAL A 58 12.14 -6.65 12.17
N GLU A 59 12.37 -5.34 12.33
CA GLU A 59 13.71 -4.79 12.58
C GLU A 59 14.16 -5.07 14.02
N ALA A 60 13.30 -4.82 15.01
CA ALA A 60 13.52 -5.20 16.40
C ALA A 60 12.20 -5.33 17.18
N ILE A 61 12.15 -6.30 18.10
CA ILE A 61 11.10 -6.39 19.11
C ILE A 61 11.55 -5.54 20.30
N LEU A 62 10.83 -4.46 20.59
CA LEU A 62 11.13 -3.55 21.68
C LEU A 62 10.51 -3.99 23.00
N ASP A 63 9.32 -4.59 22.94
CA ASP A 63 8.61 -5.08 24.10
C ASP A 63 7.71 -6.26 23.73
N SER A 64 7.39 -7.10 24.70
CA SER A 64 6.43 -8.18 24.55
C SER A 64 5.59 -8.27 25.81
N HIS A 65 4.27 -8.26 25.67
CA HIS A 65 3.38 -8.41 26.81
C HIS A 65 2.21 -9.33 26.48
N ILE A 66 1.58 -9.87 27.52
CA ILE A 66 0.38 -10.68 27.37
C ILE A 66 -0.84 -9.81 27.68
N PHE A 67 -1.67 -9.55 26.67
CA PHE A 67 -2.93 -8.86 26.84
C PHE A 67 -4.08 -9.77 26.43
N ARG A 68 -5.09 -9.90 27.30
CA ARG A 68 -6.27 -10.77 27.09
C ARG A 68 -5.91 -12.20 26.63
N ARG A 69 -4.91 -12.82 27.26
CA ARG A 69 -4.38 -14.17 26.92
C ARG A 69 -3.79 -14.30 25.51
N LYS A 70 -3.47 -13.18 24.85
CA LYS A 70 -2.74 -13.15 23.58
C LYS A 70 -1.36 -12.55 23.79
N LEU A 71 -0.36 -13.14 23.15
CA LEU A 71 1.00 -12.62 23.14
C LEU A 71 1.06 -11.50 22.08
N GLU A 72 1.36 -10.29 22.53
CA GLU A 72 1.48 -9.11 21.69
C GLU A 72 2.93 -8.60 21.74
N TYR A 73 3.41 -8.08 20.60
CA TYR A 73 4.77 -7.57 20.45
C TYR A 73 4.73 -6.10 20.05
N PHE A 74 5.50 -5.27 20.75
CA PHE A 74 5.76 -3.90 20.34
C PHE A 74 6.94 -3.89 19.38
N ILE A 75 6.66 -3.51 18.14
CA ILE A 75 7.59 -3.59 17.01
C ILE A 75 8.02 -2.18 16.61
N LYS A 76 9.29 -2.00 16.25
CA LYS A 76 9.80 -0.81 15.56
C LYS A 76 10.13 -1.14 14.10
#